data_AF-E9DQX5-F1
#
_entry.id   AF-E9DQX5-F1
#
_cell.length_a   1.000
_cell.length_b   1.000
_cell.length_c   1.000
_cell.angle_alpha   90.00
_cell.angle_beta   90.00
_cell.angle_gamma   90.00
#
_symmetry.space_group_name_H-M   'P 1'
#
loop_
_entity.id
_entity.type
_entity.pdbx_description
1 polymer ?
#
loop_
_entity_poly.entity_id
_entity_poly.type
_entity_poly.pdbx_seq_one_letter_code
_entity_poly.pdbx_strand_id
1 'polypeptide(L)'
;MALAGGGSLLALLRVNPWWFLIHAWRYQTFHDNADGYVCGEEVGVVVLKRLEGALDERENILGVVRGSGRNYGGDASSMMHPSENSRQQLYRNVLEQRDVDADSISYVETHRIGPQAGGFTRKHLHRSEAQIIHSLLEL
;
A
#
# COMPACT_ATOMS: atom_id res chain seq x y z
N MET A 1 -14.98 -4.29 -19.74
CA MET A 1 -13.67 -4.83 -19.31
C MET A 1 -12.69 -3.67 -19.26
N ALA A 2 -11.72 -3.70 -18.35
CA ALA A 2 -10.68 -2.68 -18.21
C ALA A 2 -9.33 -3.33 -17.91
N LEU A 3 -8.24 -2.66 -18.28
CA LEU A 3 -6.89 -3.01 -17.84
C LEU A 3 -6.48 -2.03 -16.75
N ALA A 4 -5.91 -2.55 -15.66
CA ALA A 4 -5.34 -1.75 -14.59
C ALA A 4 -3.94 -2.28 -14.28
N GLY A 5 -2.97 -1.38 -14.14
CA GLY A 5 -1.59 -1.79 -13.92
C GLY A 5 -0.67 -0.59 -13.79
N GLY A 6 0.60 -0.89 -13.59
CA GLY A 6 1.67 0.08 -13.45
C GLY A 6 3.03 -0.60 -13.50
N GLY A 7 4.07 0.20 -13.63
CA GLY A 7 5.44 -0.28 -13.55
C GLY A 7 6.39 0.85 -13.21
N SER A 8 7.54 0.46 -12.67
CA SER A 8 8.65 1.33 -12.33
C SER A 8 9.92 0.76 -12.97
N LEU A 9 10.69 1.63 -13.61
CA LEU A 9 12.00 1.29 -14.18
C LEU A 9 13.01 2.33 -13.72
N LEU A 10 14.17 1.89 -13.24
CA LEU A 10 15.27 2.74 -12.80
C LEU A 10 16.15 3.07 -14.01
N ALA A 11 15.59 3.89 -14.93
CA ALA A 11 16.22 4.18 -16.21
C ALA A 11 17.53 4.99 -16.12
N LEU A 12 17.88 5.56 -14.97
CA LEU A 12 19.12 6.33 -14.73
C LEU A 12 19.59 6.15 -13.27
N LEU A 13 20.78 5.57 -13.07
CA LEU A 13 21.49 5.46 -11.77
C LEU A 13 22.00 6.82 -11.28
N ARG A 14 21.10 7.76 -11.00
CA ARG A 14 21.43 8.99 -10.26
C ARG A 14 20.62 9.07 -8.99
N VAL A 15 20.92 8.15 -8.08
CA VAL A 15 20.33 8.11 -6.74
C VAL A 15 21.33 8.69 -5.73
N ASN A 16 21.41 10.03 -5.63
CA ASN A 16 21.53 10.78 -4.34
C ASN A 16 21.50 12.31 -4.54
N PRO A 17 20.89 13.10 -3.61
CA PRO A 17 21.28 13.18 -2.20
C PRO A 17 20.07 13.10 -1.23
N TRP A 18 19.21 12.09 -1.38
CA TRP A 18 18.11 11.87 -0.46
C TRP A 18 18.50 10.73 0.49
N TRP A 19 18.62 11.04 1.79
CA TRP A 19 18.97 10.19 2.94
C TRP A 19 18.12 8.89 3.14
N PHE A 20 17.30 8.50 2.15
CA PHE A 20 16.29 7.45 2.26
C PHE A 20 16.80 6.04 1.90
N LEU A 21 17.97 5.93 1.27
CA LEU A 21 18.54 4.64 0.91
C LEU A 21 19.16 3.95 2.14
N ILE A 22 18.81 2.69 2.34
CA ILE A 22 19.37 1.85 3.40
C ILE A 22 20.87 1.58 3.23
N HIS A 23 21.58 1.42 4.35
CA HIS A 23 23.01 1.08 4.33
C HIS A 23 23.27 -0.39 3.97
N ALA A 24 22.29 -1.26 4.16
CA ALA A 24 22.34 -2.68 3.80
C ALA A 24 21.35 -2.96 2.67
N TRP A 25 21.71 -3.66 1.61
CA TRP A 25 20.87 -3.92 0.41
C TRP A 25 19.64 -4.84 0.63
N ARG A 26 18.99 -4.79 1.80
CA ARG A 26 17.86 -5.67 2.17
C ARG A 26 16.71 -4.87 2.76
N TYR A 27 15.52 -5.04 2.20
CA TYR A 27 14.29 -4.47 2.75
C TYR A 27 13.94 -5.15 4.09
N GLN A 28 13.79 -4.37 5.16
CA GLN A 28 13.56 -4.89 6.52
C GLN A 28 12.18 -4.45 7.06
N THR A 29 11.10 -4.88 6.41
CA THR A 29 9.74 -4.56 6.86
C THR A 29 9.52 -5.05 8.29
N PHE A 30 8.97 -4.18 9.14
CA PHE A 30 8.71 -4.40 10.58
C PHE A 30 9.92 -4.69 11.48
N HIS A 31 11.14 -4.54 10.98
CA HIS A 31 12.33 -4.74 11.81
C HIS A 31 12.72 -3.47 12.58
N ASP A 32 13.17 -3.64 13.82
CA ASP A 32 13.61 -2.54 14.70
C ASP A 32 14.81 -1.76 14.15
N ASN A 33 15.63 -2.43 13.33
CA ASN A 33 16.81 -1.85 12.70
C ASN A 33 16.59 -1.47 11.23
N ALA A 34 15.34 -1.39 10.78
CA ALA A 34 15.03 -0.89 9.44
C ALA A 34 15.46 0.58 9.34
N ASP A 35 16.24 0.92 8.32
CA ASP A 35 16.89 2.23 8.17
C ASP A 35 16.52 2.98 6.88
N GLY A 36 15.47 2.55 6.17
CA GLY A 36 15.06 3.14 4.89
C GLY A 36 14.35 2.12 3.97
N TYR A 37 14.50 2.30 2.64
CA TYR A 37 13.99 1.37 1.62
C TYR A 37 15.02 1.11 0.50
N VAL A 38 14.77 0.09 -0.34
CA VAL A 38 15.51 -0.19 -1.60
C VAL A 38 14.61 0.12 -2.79
N CYS A 39 15.15 0.77 -3.81
CA CYS A 39 14.44 0.95 -5.07
C CYS A 39 14.34 -0.40 -5.82
N GLY A 40 13.13 -0.75 -6.23
CA GLY A 40 12.85 -1.88 -7.11
C GLY A 40 12.50 -1.43 -8.53
N GLU A 41 12.50 -2.39 -9.45
CA GLU A 41 11.86 -2.27 -10.75
C GLU A 41 10.75 -3.32 -10.83
N GLU A 42 9.63 -2.95 -11.44
CA GLU A 42 8.48 -3.83 -11.53
C GLU A 42 7.58 -3.47 -12.70
N VAL A 43 6.80 -4.45 -13.16
CA VAL A 43 5.65 -4.23 -14.03
C VAL A 43 4.55 -5.24 -13.68
N GLY A 44 3.32 -4.76 -13.54
CA GLY A 44 2.16 -5.60 -13.23
C GLY A 44 0.89 -5.06 -13.87
N VAL A 45 0.08 -5.96 -14.42
CA VAL A 45 -1.21 -5.63 -15.05
C VAL A 45 -2.24 -6.69 -14.70
N VAL A 46 -3.47 -6.25 -14.43
CA VAL A 46 -4.66 -7.09 -14.22
C VAL A 46 -5.78 -6.70 -15.17
N VAL A 47 -6.63 -7.66 -15.50
CA VAL A 47 -7.87 -7.45 -16.27
C VAL A 47 -9.04 -7.39 -15.30
N LEU A 48 -9.82 -6.32 -15.37
CA LEU A 48 -11.01 -6.12 -14.55
C LEU A 48 -12.27 -6.30 -15.40
N LYS A 49 -13.20 -7.10 -14.88
CA LYS A 49 -14.52 -7.32 -15.44
C LYS A 49 -15.57 -7.20 -14.34
N ARG A 50 -16.82 -6.88 -14.72
CA ARG A 50 -17.94 -7.00 -13.78
C ARG A 50 -18.12 -8.47 -13.42
N LEU A 51 -18.30 -8.76 -12.14
CA LEU A 51 -18.40 -10.13 -11.62
C LEU A 51 -19.49 -10.94 -12.34
N GLU A 52 -20.68 -10.36 -12.52
CA GLU A 52 -21.79 -10.99 -13.25
C GLU A 52 -21.37 -11.49 -14.64
N GLY A 53 -20.70 -10.64 -15.42
CA GLY A 53 -20.24 -11.03 -16.75
C GLY A 53 -19.09 -12.04 -16.77
N ALA A 54 -18.26 -12.08 -15.71
CA ALA A 54 -17.24 -13.12 -15.57
C ALA A 54 -17.88 -14.48 -15.22
N LEU A 55 -18.93 -14.47 -14.40
CA LEU A 55 -19.69 -15.67 -14.03
C LEU A 55 -20.49 -16.23 -15.22
N ASP A 56 -21.19 -15.37 -15.96
CA ASP A 56 -21.99 -15.77 -17.13
C ASP A 56 -21.13 -16.43 -18.21
N GLU A 57 -19.94 -15.88 -18.44
CA GLU A 57 -18.96 -16.40 -19.41
C GLU A 57 -18.09 -17.53 -18.84
N ARG A 58 -18.29 -17.90 -17.56
CA ARG A 58 -17.53 -18.95 -16.85
C ARG A 58 -16.02 -18.75 -16.92
N GLU A 59 -15.58 -17.50 -16.77
CA GLU A 59 -14.18 -17.14 -16.76
C GLU A 59 -13.48 -17.61 -15.48
N ASN A 60 -12.15 -17.74 -15.55
CA ASN A 60 -11.34 -17.98 -14.37
C ASN A 60 -11.18 -16.68 -13.56
N ILE A 61 -11.93 -16.56 -12.47
CA ILE A 61 -11.90 -15.39 -11.59
C ILE A 61 -10.77 -15.58 -10.58
N LEU A 62 -9.76 -14.72 -10.64
CA LEU A 62 -8.61 -14.76 -9.71
C LEU A 62 -8.92 -14.14 -8.34
N GLY A 63 -9.97 -13.34 -8.24
CA GLY A 63 -10.43 -12.71 -7.01
C GLY A 63 -11.43 -11.59 -7.29
N VAL A 64 -12.13 -11.12 -6.25
CA VAL A 64 -13.17 -10.08 -6.36
C VAL A 64 -12.74 -8.81 -5.66
N VAL A 65 -12.77 -7.68 -6.37
CA VAL A 65 -12.55 -6.35 -5.78
C VAL A 65 -13.82 -5.86 -5.08
N ARG A 66 -13.89 -5.97 -3.75
CA ARG A 66 -15.06 -5.53 -2.97
C ARG A 66 -15.18 -4.00 -2.89
N GLY A 67 -14.05 -3.30 -2.87
CA GLY A 67 -14.00 -1.85 -2.95
C GLY A 67 -12.60 -1.27 -2.92
N SER A 68 -12.52 0.02 -3.22
CA SER A 68 -11.31 0.83 -3.21
C SER A 68 -11.64 2.26 -2.77
N GLY A 69 -10.63 3.00 -2.30
CA GLY A 69 -10.78 4.38 -1.89
C GLY A 69 -9.48 5.16 -1.96
N ARG A 70 -9.59 6.49 -1.98
CA ARG A 70 -8.46 7.42 -1.95
C ARG A 70 -8.80 8.63 -1.09
N ASN A 71 -7.81 9.16 -0.38
CA ASN A 71 -7.88 10.49 0.23
C ASN A 71 -6.50 11.18 0.22
N TYR A 72 -6.37 12.25 1.00
CA TYR A 72 -5.16 13.06 1.08
C TYR A 72 -4.78 13.35 2.54
N GLY A 73 -3.48 13.54 2.79
CA GLY A 73 -2.93 13.74 4.14
C GLY A 73 -3.34 15.05 4.81
N GLY A 74 -3.76 16.06 4.03
CA GLY A 74 -4.23 17.35 4.55
C GLY A 74 -3.12 18.08 5.32
N ASP A 75 -3.46 18.59 6.51
CA ASP A 75 -2.59 19.37 7.40
C ASP A 75 -1.54 18.52 8.13
N ALA A 76 -0.95 17.53 7.45
CA ALA A 76 0.13 16.72 8.01
C ALA A 76 1.33 17.61 8.40
N SER A 77 2.07 17.19 9.43
CA SER A 77 3.20 17.94 10.00
C SER A 77 4.31 18.29 9.00
N SER A 78 4.39 17.56 7.88
CA SER A 78 5.12 17.96 6.69
C SER A 78 4.57 17.24 5.45
N MET A 79 4.92 17.73 4.26
CA MET A 79 4.59 17.09 2.99
C MET A 79 5.02 15.60 2.92
N MET A 80 6.10 15.22 3.60
CA MET A 80 6.61 13.84 3.62
C MET A 80 6.17 13.04 4.85
N HIS A 81 5.46 13.66 5.79
CA HIS A 81 4.97 12.95 6.97
C HIS A 81 3.60 12.33 6.68
N PRO A 82 3.42 11.01 6.87
CA PRO A 82 2.12 10.39 6.68
C PRO A 82 1.12 10.88 7.74
N SER A 83 -0.14 11.06 7.34
CA SER A 83 -1.23 11.42 8.27
C SER A 83 -1.97 10.17 8.73
N GLU A 84 -1.83 9.84 10.01
CA GLU A 84 -2.50 8.69 10.63
C GLU A 84 -4.03 8.84 10.59
N ASN A 85 -4.53 10.03 10.91
CA ASN A 85 -5.95 10.31 10.94
C ASN A 85 -6.58 10.17 9.54
N SER A 86 -5.93 10.73 8.51
CA SER A 86 -6.39 10.56 7.14
C SER A 86 -6.40 9.08 6.76
N ARG A 87 -5.37 8.32 7.13
CA ARG A 87 -5.28 6.90 6.81
C ARG A 87 -6.39 6.06 7.49
N GLN A 88 -6.63 6.27 8.78
CA GLN A 88 -7.72 5.59 9.50
C GLN A 88 -9.09 5.95 8.93
N GLN A 89 -9.31 7.22 8.60
CA GLN A 89 -10.55 7.67 7.98
C GLN A 89 -10.76 6.99 6.62
N LEU A 90 -9.71 6.85 5.81
CA LEU A 90 -9.81 6.13 4.54
C LEU A 90 -10.28 4.69 4.73
N TYR A 91 -9.70 3.97 5.69
CA TYR A 91 -10.07 2.57 5.93
C TYR A 91 -11.49 2.43 6.44
N ARG A 92 -11.88 3.22 7.45
CA ARG A 92 -13.27 3.22 7.95
C ARG A 92 -14.26 3.49 6.83
N ASN A 93 -14.01 4.53 6.04
CA ASN A 93 -14.89 4.89 4.92
C ASN A 93 -15.03 3.75 3.90
N VAL A 94 -13.94 3.08 3.52
CA VAL A 94 -14.00 1.98 2.55
C VAL A 94 -14.73 0.77 3.13
N LEU A 95 -14.46 0.41 4.39
CA LEU A 95 -15.12 -0.72 5.05
C LEU A 95 -16.62 -0.45 5.22
N GLU A 96 -17.00 0.73 5.71
CA GLU A 96 -18.39 1.15 5.89
C GLU A 96 -19.15 1.22 4.55
N GLN A 97 -18.55 1.82 3.51
CA GLN A 97 -19.18 1.91 2.19
C GLN A 97 -19.41 0.56 1.52
N ARG A 98 -18.67 -0.47 1.94
CA ARG A 98 -18.71 -1.81 1.33
C ARG A 98 -19.30 -2.87 2.25
N ASP A 99 -19.77 -2.45 3.43
CA ASP A 99 -20.32 -3.34 4.45
C ASP A 99 -19.40 -4.52 4.74
N VAL A 100 -18.10 -4.23 4.92
CA VAL A 100 -17.07 -5.23 5.23
C VAL A 100 -16.69 -5.10 6.69
N ASP A 101 -16.83 -6.20 7.43
CA ASP A 101 -16.36 -6.31 8.81
C ASP A 101 -14.82 -6.31 8.83
N ALA A 102 -14.22 -5.49 9.69
CA ALA A 102 -12.78 -5.47 9.85
C ALA A 102 -12.25 -6.82 10.37
N ASP A 103 -13.04 -7.53 11.18
CA ASP A 103 -12.66 -8.82 11.77
C ASP A 103 -12.68 -9.96 10.73
N SER A 104 -13.30 -9.77 9.56
CA SER A 104 -13.25 -10.75 8.46
C SER A 104 -11.97 -10.68 7.63
N ILE A 105 -11.11 -9.68 7.86
CA ILE A 105 -9.88 -9.48 7.08
C ILE A 105 -8.78 -10.41 7.58
N SER A 106 -8.41 -11.39 6.77
CA SER A 106 -7.38 -12.39 7.12
C SER A 106 -5.96 -11.98 6.72
N TYR A 107 -5.81 -11.04 5.79
CA TYR A 107 -4.51 -10.61 5.27
C TYR A 107 -4.53 -9.13 4.93
N VAL A 108 -3.40 -8.48 5.16
CA VAL A 108 -3.23 -7.05 4.88
C VAL A 108 -1.87 -6.83 4.22
N GLU A 109 -1.89 -6.33 2.99
CA GLU A 109 -0.69 -5.86 2.32
C GLU A 109 -0.39 -4.41 2.73
N THR A 110 0.88 -4.13 3.04
CA THR A 110 1.26 -2.89 3.71
C THR A 110 2.36 -2.15 2.97
N HIS A 111 2.12 -0.88 2.65
CA HIS A 111 3.17 0.07 2.32
C HIS A 111 3.84 0.53 3.60
N ARG A 112 5.05 0.02 3.85
CA ARG A 112 5.88 0.46 4.96
C ARG A 112 7.25 0.89 4.43
N ILE A 113 7.62 2.12 4.74
CA ILE A 113 9.00 2.60 4.61
C ILE A 113 9.59 2.52 6.02
N GLY A 114 10.75 1.88 6.19
CA GLY A 114 11.41 1.80 7.49
C GLY A 114 11.71 3.21 8.04
N PRO A 115 11.68 3.42 9.37
CA PRO A 115 12.13 4.69 9.93
C PRO A 115 13.56 4.96 9.48
N GLN A 116 13.82 6.13 8.89
CA GLN A 116 15.16 6.48 8.47
C GLN A 116 16.12 6.41 9.67
N ALA A 117 17.30 5.82 9.47
CA ALA A 117 18.41 6.02 10.39
C ALA A 117 18.92 7.47 10.26
N GLY A 118 18.23 8.41 10.90
CA GLY A 118 18.62 9.82 10.88
C GLY A 118 17.44 10.78 10.86
N GLY A 119 16.71 10.84 11.96
CA GLY A 119 15.77 11.94 12.22
C GLY A 119 14.32 11.57 11.97
N PHE A 120 13.62 11.30 13.07
CA PHE A 120 12.22 11.58 13.40
C PHE A 120 11.74 10.48 14.35
N THR A 121 11.94 10.78 15.65
CA THR A 121 11.35 10.18 16.85
C THR A 121 10.90 8.71 16.78
N ARG A 122 11.78 7.81 17.25
CA ARG A 122 11.39 6.59 17.98
C ARG A 122 10.49 7.01 19.16
N LYS A 123 9.17 7.01 18.99
CA LYS A 123 8.21 6.84 20.09
C LYS A 123 6.83 6.59 19.49
N HIS A 124 6.37 5.34 19.64
CA HIS A 124 4.98 4.88 19.48
C HIS A 124 4.44 4.46 18.10
N LEU A 125 5.24 3.85 17.22
CA LEU A 125 4.69 3.08 16.09
C LEU A 125 4.76 1.56 16.38
N HIS A 126 3.90 1.07 17.27
CA HIS A 126 3.80 -0.36 17.60
C HIS A 126 2.48 -1.00 17.16
N ARG A 127 1.56 -0.27 16.52
CA ARG A 127 0.28 -0.82 16.09
C ARG A 127 -0.13 -0.30 14.71
N SER A 128 -0.38 -1.26 13.81
CA SER A 128 -1.08 -1.14 12.53
C SER A 128 -0.51 -0.16 11.49
N GLU A 129 0.56 -0.58 10.81
CA GLU A 129 0.99 0.01 9.54
C GLU A 129 0.49 -0.86 8.39
N ALA A 130 -0.77 -0.68 8.02
CA ALA A 130 -1.37 -1.22 6.81
C ALA A 130 -1.53 -0.08 5.82
N GLN A 131 -1.14 -0.25 4.55
CA GLN A 131 -1.56 0.62 3.45
C GLN A 131 -1.23 -0.03 2.10
N ILE A 132 -2.14 -0.82 1.54
CA ILE A 132 -2.70 -0.71 0.19
C ILE A 132 -4.02 -1.50 0.28
N ILE A 133 -5.16 -0.80 0.33
CA ILE A 133 -6.43 -1.39 -0.12
C ILE A 133 -6.57 -0.94 -1.57
N HIS A 134 -5.81 -1.57 -2.47
CA HIS A 134 -6.11 -1.39 -3.89
C HIS A 134 -7.37 -2.16 -4.27
N SER A 135 -7.73 -3.18 -3.48
CA SER A 135 -8.94 -3.96 -3.57
C SER A 135 -8.97 -4.83 -2.32
N LEU A 136 -10.06 -4.85 -1.56
CA LEU A 136 -10.35 -6.02 -0.72
C LEU A 136 -10.59 -7.16 -1.71
N LEU A 137 -9.54 -7.93 -1.97
CA LEU A 137 -9.58 -9.15 -2.77
C LEU A 137 -9.94 -10.28 -1.84
N GLU A 138 -11.18 -10.76 -1.94
CA GLU A 138 -11.47 -12.13 -1.54
C GLU A 138 -10.99 -13.03 -2.69
N LEU A 139 -10.07 -13.94 -2.36
CA LEU A 139 -9.62 -15.02 -3.24
C LEU A 139 -10.61 -16.19 -3.16
#